data_AF-A0A953BFI2-F1
#
_entry.id   AF-A0A953BFI2-F1
#
_cell.length_a   1.000
_cell.length_b   1.000
_cell.length_c   1.000
_cell.angle_alpha   90.00
_cell.angle_beta   90.00
_cell.angle_gamma   90.00
#
_symmetry.space_group_name_H-M   'P 1'
#
loop_
_entity.id
_entity.type
_entity.pdbx_description
1 polymer ?
#
loop_
_entity_poly.entity_id
_entity_poly.type
_entity_poly.pdbx_seq_one_letter_code
_entity_poly.pdbx_strand_id
1 'polypeptide(L)'
;MKAPATIPITERLADLSELVRLRLLRLLEREELSVGEVAKVVQLPQSTVSRHLKLLADGGWVVRRAVGTATFYRVIAEELAEAQRAIWRTVREHLGGGREWAEDDRRLASVIAERREDSVAFFGQLAGKWDDLRRSLFGSAFTAESLLALVPADWTVADLGCGTGNGSECIAPYVKRVIAVDQSEPMLKAARKRLSSFRNVEWRLGTLEDPPLADASVDAVMCLLVLHHVKDPAAALSRMHRVLRADRGGGVVVIVDMIEHDRAEYKHDLGHLHLGFSEAEITTLLKKAGFSHVRFRELPSDPEGKGPGLFVATGSTRTVD
;
A
#
# COMPACT_ATOMS: atom_id res chain seq x y z
N MET A 1 10.43 -38.10 20.29
CA MET A 1 10.45 -36.80 21.02
C MET A 1 9.27 -36.78 21.98
N LYS A 2 9.55 -36.51 23.26
CA LYS A 2 8.64 -36.61 24.41
C LYS A 2 7.54 -35.53 24.32
N ALA A 3 6.33 -35.88 24.74
CA ALA A 3 5.32 -34.88 25.11
C ALA A 3 5.94 -33.91 26.13
N PRO A 4 5.69 -32.59 26.03
CA PRO A 4 6.24 -31.64 26.99
C PRO A 4 5.80 -32.05 28.39
N ALA A 5 6.75 -32.14 29.31
CA ALA A 5 6.48 -32.49 30.70
C ALA A 5 5.40 -31.54 31.25
N THR A 6 4.29 -32.08 31.72
CA THR A 6 3.21 -31.30 32.32
C THR A 6 3.73 -30.71 33.62
N ILE A 7 4.07 -29.41 33.60
CA ILE A 7 4.48 -28.67 34.80
C ILE A 7 3.37 -28.78 35.86
N PRO A 8 3.66 -29.29 37.07
CA PRO A 8 2.70 -29.43 38.14
C PRO A 8 2.00 -28.11 38.48
N ILE A 9 0.71 -28.18 38.86
CA ILE A 9 -0.06 -26.98 39.24
C ILE A 9 0.56 -26.23 40.42
N THR A 10 1.28 -26.92 41.30
CA THR A 10 1.98 -26.34 42.44
C THR A 10 3.09 -25.39 42.04
N GLU A 11 3.85 -25.69 40.98
CA GLU A 11 4.89 -24.81 40.45
C GLU A 11 4.28 -23.54 39.85
N ARG A 12 3.17 -23.69 39.12
CA ARG A 12 2.42 -22.56 38.55
C ARG A 12 1.86 -21.63 39.63
N LEU A 13 1.39 -22.18 40.75
CA LEU A 13 0.94 -21.38 41.89
C LEU A 13 2.11 -20.70 42.62
N ALA A 14 3.27 -21.34 42.68
CA ALA A 14 4.48 -20.72 43.22
C ALA A 14 4.93 -19.51 42.38
N ASP A 15 4.81 -19.58 41.05
CA ASP A 15 5.07 -18.44 40.16
C ASP A 15 4.14 -17.25 40.41
N LEU A 16 2.99 -17.44 41.07
CA LEU A 16 2.01 -16.39 41.33
C LEU A 16 1.92 -16.00 42.82
N SER A 17 2.71 -16.61 43.69
CA SER A 17 2.60 -16.44 45.15
C SER A 17 3.00 -15.06 45.66
N GLU A 18 3.68 -14.25 44.86
CA GLU A 18 4.11 -12.89 45.22
C GLU A 18 3.19 -11.85 44.59
N LEU A 19 2.72 -10.90 45.41
CA LEU A 19 1.85 -9.80 44.98
C LEU A 19 2.43 -9.01 43.80
N VAL A 20 3.76 -8.81 43.82
CA VAL A 20 4.48 -8.13 42.75
C VAL A 20 4.26 -8.84 41.41
N ARG A 21 4.35 -10.17 41.34
CA ARG A 21 4.16 -10.91 40.06
C ARG A 21 2.74 -10.77 39.53
N LEU A 22 1.74 -10.70 40.42
CA LEU A 22 0.35 -10.42 40.04
C LEU A 22 0.18 -9.01 39.46
N ARG A 23 0.82 -8.00 40.08
CA ARG A 23 0.88 -6.62 39.56
C ARG A 23 1.48 -6.59 38.15
N LEU A 24 2.63 -7.25 37.95
CA LEU A 24 3.28 -7.30 36.64
C LEU A 24 2.40 -7.96 35.57
N LEU A 25 1.82 -9.14 35.83
CA LEU A 25 0.98 -9.82 34.84
C LEU A 25 -0.22 -8.97 34.41
N ARG A 26 -0.85 -8.27 35.34
CA ARG A 26 -1.96 -7.35 35.05
C ARG A 26 -1.54 -6.22 34.11
N LEU A 27 -0.35 -5.66 34.29
CA LEU A 27 0.18 -4.61 33.43
C LEU A 27 0.53 -5.17 32.04
N LEU A 28 1.21 -6.32 32.02
CA LEU A 28 1.74 -6.94 30.80
C LEU A 28 0.68 -7.63 29.94
N GLU A 29 -0.48 -7.94 30.52
CA GLU A 29 -1.68 -8.35 29.78
C GLU A 29 -2.31 -7.18 29.03
N ARG A 30 -2.23 -5.97 29.58
CA ARG A 30 -2.80 -4.77 28.96
C ARG A 30 -1.88 -4.18 27.91
N GLU A 31 -0.58 -4.13 28.19
CA GLU A 31 0.40 -3.45 27.34
C GLU A 31 1.74 -4.17 27.30
N GLU A 32 2.46 -4.05 26.18
CA GLU A 32 3.86 -4.47 26.09
C GLU A 32 4.77 -3.41 26.71
N LEU A 33 5.53 -3.78 27.74
CA LEU A 33 6.31 -2.84 28.56
C LEU A 33 7.77 -3.30 28.71
N SER A 34 8.69 -2.34 28.69
CA SER A 34 10.09 -2.58 29.05
C SER A 34 10.25 -2.72 30.56
N VAL A 35 11.38 -3.29 31.01
CA VAL A 35 11.72 -3.42 32.44
C VAL A 35 11.64 -2.07 33.16
N GLY A 36 12.12 -0.99 32.51
CA GLY A 36 12.11 0.35 33.10
C GLY A 36 10.71 0.93 33.25
N GLU A 37 9.84 0.71 32.27
CA GLU A 37 8.45 1.15 32.33
C GLU A 37 7.67 0.40 33.39
N VAL A 38 7.82 -0.94 33.47
CA VAL A 38 7.20 -1.73 34.53
C VAL A 38 7.65 -1.23 35.90
N ALA A 39 8.96 -1.01 36.10
CA ALA A 39 9.52 -0.47 37.34
C ALA A 39 8.93 0.90 37.72
N LYS A 40 8.74 1.79 36.74
CA LYS A 40 8.10 3.09 36.94
C LYS A 40 6.62 2.93 37.33
N VAL A 41 5.90 2.00 36.72
CA VAL A 41 4.48 1.76 37.04
C VAL A 41 4.30 1.16 38.42
N VAL A 42 5.08 0.14 38.79
CA VAL A 42 4.92 -0.51 40.11
C VAL A 42 5.67 0.19 41.25
N GLN A 43 6.48 1.22 40.93
CA GLN A 43 7.35 1.95 41.86
C GLN A 43 8.31 1.04 42.62
N LEU A 44 8.97 0.14 41.90
CA LEU A 44 10.00 -0.75 42.43
C LEU A 44 11.33 -0.56 41.69
N PRO A 45 12.48 -0.89 42.31
CA PRO A 45 13.75 -0.90 41.61
C PRO A 45 13.73 -1.82 40.37
N GLN A 46 14.39 -1.39 39.30
CA GLN A 46 14.48 -2.18 38.06
C GLN A 46 15.10 -3.57 38.29
N SER A 47 16.06 -3.70 39.22
CA SER A 47 16.66 -4.98 39.59
C SER A 47 15.64 -5.95 40.18
N THR A 48 14.74 -5.46 41.03
CA THR A 48 13.62 -6.23 41.60
C THR A 48 12.65 -6.66 40.50
N VAL A 49 12.22 -5.73 39.66
CA VAL A 49 11.30 -6.00 38.55
C VAL A 49 11.89 -7.01 37.56
N SER A 50 13.15 -6.83 37.16
CA SER A 50 13.86 -7.74 36.27
C SER A 50 13.90 -9.17 36.81
N ARG A 51 14.17 -9.33 38.12
CA ARG A 51 14.15 -10.65 38.78
C ARG A 51 12.77 -11.31 38.69
N HIS A 52 11.69 -10.57 38.96
CA HIS A 52 10.33 -11.12 38.88
C HIS A 52 9.89 -11.41 37.44
N LEU A 53 10.25 -10.56 36.48
CA LEU A 53 10.01 -10.78 35.05
C LEU A 53 10.72 -12.04 34.54
N LYS A 54 11.96 -12.27 34.99
CA LYS A 54 12.70 -13.49 34.65
C LYS A 54 11.96 -14.74 35.13
N LEU A 55 11.51 -14.76 36.38
CA LEU A 55 10.74 -15.89 36.92
C LEU A 55 9.44 -16.11 36.13
N LEU A 56 8.71 -15.04 35.81
CA LEU A 56 7.49 -15.13 34.99
C LEU A 56 7.78 -15.63 33.57
N ALA A 57 8.90 -15.22 32.96
CA ALA A 57 9.29 -15.67 31.62
C ALA A 57 9.75 -17.14 31.63
N ASP A 58 10.56 -17.53 32.61
CA ASP A 58 11.04 -18.91 32.77
C ASP A 58 9.85 -19.86 33.07
N GLY A 59 8.83 -19.38 33.80
CA GLY A 59 7.56 -20.09 34.04
C GLY A 59 6.55 -20.02 32.87
N GLY A 60 6.88 -19.33 31.78
CA GLY A 60 6.04 -19.24 30.58
C GLY A 60 4.77 -18.39 30.73
N TRP A 61 4.75 -17.44 31.66
CA TRP A 61 3.63 -16.51 31.85
C TRP A 61 3.72 -15.26 30.97
N VAL A 62 4.93 -14.90 30.54
CA VAL A 62 5.20 -13.75 29.68
C VAL A 62 6.17 -14.13 28.58
N VAL A 63 6.01 -13.52 27.42
CA VAL A 63 7.00 -13.53 26.35
C VAL A 63 7.92 -12.32 26.48
N ARG A 64 9.12 -12.42 25.91
CA ARG A 64 10.10 -11.33 25.89
C ARG A 64 10.59 -11.05 24.47
N ARG A 65 10.81 -9.78 24.16
CA ARG A 65 11.30 -9.30 22.85
C ARG A 65 12.39 -8.26 23.05
N ALA A 66 13.54 -8.44 22.40
CA ALA A 66 14.63 -7.48 22.44
C ALA A 66 14.47 -6.42 21.33
N VAL A 67 14.62 -5.14 21.69
CA VAL A 67 14.60 -4.01 20.75
C VAL A 67 15.70 -3.03 21.16
N GLY A 68 16.77 -2.96 20.35
CA GLY A 68 17.95 -2.19 20.71
C GLY A 68 18.55 -2.66 22.04
N THR A 69 18.69 -1.75 23.00
CA THR A 69 19.21 -2.02 24.35
C THR A 69 18.11 -2.41 25.35
N ALA A 70 16.83 -2.36 24.97
CA ALA A 70 15.71 -2.64 25.85
C ALA A 70 15.13 -4.04 25.62
N THR A 71 14.62 -4.65 26.69
CA THR A 71 13.83 -5.89 26.64
C THR A 71 12.41 -5.60 27.06
N PHE A 72 11.47 -5.92 26.18
CA PHE A 72 10.04 -5.76 26.36
C PHE A 72 9.40 -7.09 26.75
N TYR A 73 8.35 -7.01 27.56
CA TYR A 73 7.60 -8.16 28.06
C TYR A 73 6.11 -7.99 27.75
N ARG A 74 5.41 -9.11 27.54
CA ARG A 74 3.96 -9.14 27.31
C ARG A 74 3.35 -10.47 27.75
N VAL A 75 2.10 -10.46 28.20
CA VAL A 75 1.27 -11.66 28.31
C VAL A 75 0.48 -11.82 27.01
N ILE A 76 0.64 -12.97 26.34
CA ILE A 76 -0.17 -13.35 25.18
C ILE A 76 -1.07 -14.49 25.62
N ALA A 77 -2.35 -14.21 25.86
CA ALA A 77 -3.26 -15.16 26.49
C ALA A 77 -3.38 -16.47 25.67
N GLU A 78 -3.30 -16.36 24.34
CA GLU A 78 -3.35 -17.46 23.38
C GLU A 78 -2.15 -18.41 23.49
N GLU A 79 -0.99 -17.91 23.92
CA GLU A 79 0.24 -18.69 24.07
C GLU A 79 0.38 -19.33 25.46
N LEU A 80 -0.39 -18.87 26.45
CA LEU A 80 -0.46 -19.54 27.75
C LEU A 80 -1.07 -20.93 27.62
N ALA A 81 -0.48 -21.90 28.32
CA ALA A 81 -1.08 -23.23 28.47
C ALA A 81 -2.48 -23.12 29.09
N GLU A 82 -3.38 -24.04 28.76
CA GLU A 82 -4.78 -24.03 29.22
C GLU A 82 -4.90 -23.87 30.75
N ALA A 83 -4.06 -24.60 31.51
CA ALA A 83 -3.99 -24.49 32.96
C ALA A 83 -3.55 -23.10 33.45
N GLN A 84 -2.54 -22.48 32.83
CA GLN A 84 -2.11 -21.11 33.18
C GLN A 84 -3.20 -20.10 32.90
N ARG A 85 -3.85 -20.22 31.74
CA ARG A 85 -4.95 -19.35 31.34
C ARG A 85 -6.12 -19.45 32.33
N ALA A 86 -6.47 -20.66 32.77
CA ALA A 86 -7.50 -20.88 33.76
C ALA A 86 -7.13 -20.27 35.13
N ILE A 87 -5.90 -20.51 35.62
CA ILE A 87 -5.42 -19.96 36.89
C ILE A 87 -5.42 -18.43 36.84
N TRP A 88 -4.84 -17.84 35.80
CA TRP A 88 -4.74 -16.39 35.67
C TRP A 88 -6.12 -15.75 35.57
N ARG A 89 -7.06 -16.34 34.84
CA ARG A 89 -8.45 -15.86 34.77
C ARG A 89 -9.07 -15.79 36.17
N THR A 90 -9.00 -16.89 36.93
CA THR A 90 -9.55 -16.95 38.29
C THR A 90 -8.88 -15.93 39.20
N VAL A 91 -7.54 -15.86 39.20
CA VAL A 91 -6.79 -14.91 40.03
C VAL A 91 -7.18 -13.47 39.68
N ARG A 92 -7.18 -13.11 38.39
CA ARG A 92 -7.53 -11.77 37.91
C ARG A 92 -8.94 -11.34 38.27
N GLU A 93 -9.92 -12.24 38.18
CA GLU A 93 -11.31 -11.95 38.57
C GLU A 93 -11.46 -11.62 40.06
N HIS A 94 -10.56 -12.14 40.90
CA HIS A 94 -10.53 -11.89 42.34
C HIS A 94 -9.54 -10.78 42.73
N LEU A 95 -8.72 -10.30 41.79
CA LEU A 95 -7.86 -9.12 41.96
C LEU A 95 -8.71 -7.85 41.73
N GLY A 96 -9.47 -7.44 42.74
CA GLY A 96 -10.30 -6.23 42.69
C GLY A 96 -10.39 -5.51 44.03
N GLY A 97 -10.48 -4.17 44.00
CA GLY A 97 -10.94 -3.35 45.13
C GLY A 97 -9.89 -2.61 45.98
N GLY A 98 -8.61 -2.58 45.59
CA GLY A 98 -7.53 -1.93 46.35
C GLY A 98 -7.00 -0.62 45.74
N ARG A 99 -6.55 0.32 46.59
CA ARG A 99 -5.95 1.61 46.17
C ARG A 99 -4.67 1.44 45.34
N GLU A 100 -3.85 0.45 45.67
CA GLU A 100 -2.57 0.17 44.98
C GLU A 100 -2.77 -0.17 43.49
N TRP A 101 -3.79 -0.95 43.16
CA TRP A 101 -4.12 -1.35 41.78
C TRP A 101 -4.57 -0.17 40.92
N ALA A 102 -5.32 0.76 41.54
CA ALA A 102 -5.79 1.98 40.88
C ALA A 102 -4.67 3.01 40.70
N GLU A 103 -3.65 3.00 41.56
CA GLU A 103 -2.43 3.78 41.38
C GLU A 103 -1.58 3.23 40.23
N ASP A 104 -1.40 1.91 40.16
CA ASP A 104 -0.71 1.26 39.04
C ASP A 104 -1.40 1.57 37.71
N ASP A 105 -2.74 1.56 37.65
CA ASP A 105 -3.47 1.92 36.43
C ASP A 105 -3.23 3.37 36.00
N ARG A 106 -3.24 4.31 36.95
CA ARG A 106 -2.95 5.73 36.66
C ARG A 106 -1.52 5.93 36.18
N ARG A 107 -0.56 5.25 36.82
CA ARG A 107 0.86 5.30 36.41
C ARG A 107 1.07 4.65 35.04
N LEU A 108 0.40 3.53 34.76
CA LEU A 108 0.42 2.89 33.44
C LEU A 108 -0.08 3.86 32.37
N ALA A 109 -1.21 4.54 32.60
CA ALA A 109 -1.74 5.53 31.67
C ALA A 109 -0.74 6.68 31.42
N SER A 110 -0.05 7.16 32.47
CA SER A 110 1.00 8.17 32.35
C SER A 110 2.19 7.69 31.50
N VAL A 111 2.67 6.47 31.73
CA VAL A 111 3.78 5.88 30.97
C VAL A 111 3.42 5.69 29.49
N ILE A 112 2.19 5.25 29.20
CA ILE A 112 1.70 5.14 27.81
C ILE A 112 1.64 6.51 27.14
N ALA A 113 1.21 7.55 27.87
CA ALA A 113 1.15 8.92 27.35
C ALA A 113 2.55 9.46 27.02
N GLU A 114 3.51 9.31 27.93
CA GLU A 114 4.92 9.70 27.70
C GLU A 114 5.51 8.96 26.47
N ARG A 115 5.25 7.66 26.32
CA ARG A 115 5.72 6.88 25.16
C ARG A 115 5.14 7.41 23.83
N ARG A 116 3.91 7.94 23.84
CA ARG A 116 3.31 8.56 22.64
C ARG A 116 4.05 9.85 22.27
N GLU A 117 4.42 10.68 23.24
CA GLU A 117 5.20 11.90 23.01
C GLU A 117 6.59 11.57 22.44
N ASP A 118 7.27 10.57 23.00
CA ASP A 118 8.56 10.08 22.49
C ASP A 118 8.45 9.51 21.07
N SER A 119 7.36 8.82 20.75
CA SER A 119 7.11 8.30 19.39
C SER A 119 6.90 9.45 18.40
N VAL A 120 6.17 10.50 18.77
CA VAL A 120 5.99 11.70 17.94
C VAL A 120 7.35 12.39 17.70
N ALA A 121 8.18 12.52 18.73
CA ALA A 121 9.53 13.06 18.60
C ALA A 121 10.43 12.19 17.69
N PHE A 122 10.33 10.86 17.81
CA PHE A 122 11.03 9.91 16.94
C PHE A 122 10.61 10.05 15.47
N PHE A 123 9.30 10.13 15.18
CA PHE A 123 8.82 10.37 13.80
C PHE A 123 9.26 11.74 13.28
N GLY A 124 9.32 12.77 14.13
CA GLY A 124 9.88 14.08 13.79
C GLY A 124 11.34 13.98 13.33
N GLN A 125 12.17 13.18 14.00
CA GLN A 125 13.56 12.93 13.62
C GLN A 125 13.69 12.05 12.37
N LEU A 126 12.75 11.13 12.14
CA LEU A 126 12.76 10.19 11.02
C LEU A 126 12.18 10.78 9.72
N ALA A 127 11.44 11.90 9.80
CA ALA A 127 10.75 12.51 8.67
C ALA A 127 11.65 12.71 7.43
N GLY A 128 12.89 13.17 7.63
CA GLY A 128 13.85 13.40 6.54
C GLY A 128 14.40 12.13 5.86
N LYS A 129 14.20 10.95 6.45
CA LYS A 129 14.66 9.64 5.91
C LYS A 129 13.50 8.67 5.64
N TRP A 130 12.27 9.12 5.85
CA TRP A 130 11.09 8.25 5.83
C TRP A 130 10.83 7.67 4.44
N ASP A 131 10.98 8.49 3.40
CA ASP A 131 10.75 8.04 2.02
C ASP A 131 11.84 7.07 1.57
N ASP A 132 13.09 7.25 2.00
CA ASP A 132 14.19 6.31 1.72
C ASP A 132 13.96 4.96 2.43
N LEU A 133 13.50 5.00 3.69
CA LEU A 133 13.13 3.80 4.43
C LEU A 133 11.97 3.07 3.75
N ARG A 134 10.91 3.79 3.35
CA ARG A 134 9.76 3.19 2.63
C ARG A 134 10.20 2.57 1.30
N ARG A 135 11.05 3.26 0.53
CA ARG A 135 11.58 2.75 -0.73
C ARG A 135 12.41 1.48 -0.53
N SER A 136 13.21 1.43 0.54
CA SER A 136 14.00 0.24 0.91
C SER A 136 13.12 -0.94 1.34
N LEU A 137 12.06 -0.69 2.12
CA LEU A 137 11.21 -1.75 2.66
C LEU A 137 10.18 -2.28 1.65
N PHE A 138 9.60 -1.41 0.84
CA PHE A 138 8.40 -1.71 0.03
C PHE A 138 8.58 -1.42 -1.47
N GLY A 139 9.77 -0.96 -1.88
CA GLY A 139 10.00 -0.45 -3.23
C GLY A 139 9.34 0.91 -3.47
N SER A 140 9.41 1.40 -4.71
CA SER A 140 8.81 2.68 -5.12
C SER A 140 7.40 2.54 -5.71
N ALA A 141 7.02 1.36 -6.19
CA ALA A 141 5.78 1.15 -6.95
C ALA A 141 4.52 1.06 -6.07
N PHE A 142 4.64 0.56 -4.83
CA PHE A 142 3.47 0.18 -4.01
C PHE A 142 2.48 1.33 -3.78
N THR A 143 2.95 2.57 -3.69
CA THR A 143 2.06 3.72 -3.47
C THR A 143 1.21 3.96 -4.71
N ALA A 144 1.82 4.01 -5.90
CA ALA A 144 1.08 4.20 -7.15
C ALA A 144 0.15 3.02 -7.45
N GLU A 145 0.61 1.78 -7.27
CA GLU A 145 -0.21 0.59 -7.47
C GLU A 145 -1.41 0.55 -6.51
N SER A 146 -1.23 0.88 -5.22
CA SER A 146 -2.33 0.89 -4.26
C SER A 146 -3.42 1.92 -4.58
N LEU A 147 -3.08 3.03 -5.24
CA LEU A 147 -4.05 4.03 -5.70
C LEU A 147 -4.95 3.51 -6.83
N LEU A 148 -4.54 2.47 -7.57
CA LEU A 148 -5.40 1.82 -8.58
C LEU A 148 -6.61 1.12 -7.95
N ALA A 149 -6.57 0.80 -6.65
CA ALA A 149 -7.73 0.25 -5.93
C ALA A 149 -8.89 1.26 -5.79
N LEU A 150 -8.68 2.54 -6.14
CA LEU A 150 -9.74 3.53 -6.24
C LEU A 150 -10.53 3.43 -7.55
N VAL A 151 -10.02 2.68 -8.54
CA VAL A 151 -10.73 2.44 -9.80
C VAL A 151 -11.91 1.48 -9.53
N PRO A 152 -13.13 1.78 -10.04
CA PRO A 152 -14.26 0.90 -9.80
C PRO A 152 -14.06 -0.49 -10.40
N ALA A 153 -14.27 -1.51 -9.56
CA ALA A 153 -13.96 -2.89 -9.91
C ALA A 153 -14.82 -3.47 -11.05
N ASP A 154 -15.95 -2.84 -11.37
CA ASP A 154 -16.84 -3.26 -12.46
C ASP A 154 -16.48 -2.67 -13.84
N TRP A 155 -15.46 -1.80 -13.91
CA TRP A 155 -15.05 -1.13 -15.14
C TRP A 155 -14.46 -2.08 -16.19
N THR A 156 -14.74 -1.78 -17.46
CA THR A 156 -14.01 -2.25 -18.63
C THR A 156 -13.04 -1.15 -19.08
N VAL A 157 -11.75 -1.45 -19.12
CA VAL A 157 -10.69 -0.53 -19.52
C VAL A 157 -10.11 -0.95 -20.86
N ALA A 158 -9.97 -0.03 -21.81
CA ALA A 158 -9.21 -0.25 -23.04
C ALA A 158 -7.78 0.28 -22.89
N ASP A 159 -6.78 -0.53 -23.21
CA ASP A 159 -5.36 -0.14 -23.29
C ASP A 159 -5.00 -0.05 -24.78
N LEU A 160 -5.02 1.16 -25.34
CA LEU A 160 -4.81 1.41 -26.77
C LEU A 160 -3.32 1.71 -27.04
N GLY A 161 -2.69 0.84 -27.83
CA GLY A 161 -1.25 0.78 -27.97
C GLY A 161 -0.59 0.09 -26.78
N CYS A 162 -1.14 -1.05 -26.34
CA CYS A 162 -0.73 -1.71 -25.10
C CYS A 162 0.73 -2.20 -25.11
N GLY A 163 1.37 -2.31 -26.28
CA GLY A 163 2.73 -2.77 -26.44
C GLY A 163 2.94 -4.14 -25.82
N THR A 164 3.90 -4.23 -24.90
CA THR A 164 4.18 -5.48 -24.14
C THR A 164 3.27 -5.70 -22.92
N GLY A 165 2.24 -4.88 -22.75
CA GLY A 165 1.20 -5.03 -21.73
C GLY A 165 1.54 -4.49 -20.35
N ASN A 166 2.49 -3.56 -20.22
CA ASN A 166 2.89 -3.03 -18.91
C ASN A 166 1.73 -2.31 -18.19
N GLY A 167 1.02 -1.41 -18.86
CA GLY A 167 -0.15 -0.73 -18.29
C GLY A 167 -1.29 -1.70 -17.97
N SER A 168 -1.61 -2.59 -18.93
CA SER A 168 -2.56 -3.69 -18.75
C SER A 168 -2.28 -4.55 -17.51
N GLU A 169 -1.01 -4.88 -17.21
CA GLU A 169 -0.62 -5.69 -16.06
C GLU A 169 -0.92 -5.00 -14.73
N CYS A 170 -0.67 -3.68 -14.67
CA CYS A 170 -0.94 -2.89 -13.47
C CYS A 170 -2.45 -2.80 -13.17
N ILE A 171 -3.30 -2.62 -14.20
CA ILE A 171 -4.72 -2.35 -13.99
C ILE A 171 -5.58 -3.62 -13.93
N ALA A 172 -5.17 -4.72 -14.58
CA ALA A 172 -5.95 -5.96 -14.63
C ALA A 172 -6.39 -6.52 -13.26
N PRO A 173 -5.61 -6.46 -12.16
CA PRO A 173 -6.09 -6.90 -10.85
C PRO A 173 -7.29 -6.15 -10.29
N TYR A 174 -7.53 -4.92 -10.74
CA TYR A 174 -8.45 -3.97 -10.11
C TYR A 174 -9.76 -3.78 -10.86
N VAL A 175 -9.88 -4.30 -12.08
CA VAL A 175 -11.02 -4.04 -12.96
C VAL A 175 -11.66 -5.33 -13.49
N LYS A 176 -12.91 -5.24 -13.91
CA LYS A 176 -13.66 -6.39 -14.44
C LYS A 176 -13.02 -6.93 -15.70
N ARG A 177 -12.54 -6.05 -16.57
CA ARG A 177 -11.98 -6.43 -17.87
C ARG A 177 -11.01 -5.39 -18.41
N VAL A 178 -9.93 -5.88 -19.03
CA VAL A 178 -9.02 -5.08 -19.86
C VAL A 178 -9.15 -5.53 -21.31
N ILE A 179 -9.29 -4.59 -22.24
CA ILE A 179 -9.21 -4.84 -23.69
C ILE A 179 -7.93 -4.18 -24.20
N ALA A 180 -6.90 -4.98 -24.40
CA ALA A 180 -5.59 -4.54 -24.85
C ALA A 180 -5.52 -4.58 -26.38
N VAL A 181 -5.25 -3.43 -26.98
CA VAL A 181 -5.20 -3.22 -28.44
C VAL A 181 -3.80 -2.79 -28.84
N ASP A 182 -3.23 -3.44 -29.86
CA ASP A 182 -1.97 -3.00 -30.47
C ASP A 182 -1.98 -3.35 -31.95
N GLN A 183 -1.25 -2.57 -32.77
CA GLN A 183 -1.15 -2.78 -34.21
C GLN A 183 -0.12 -3.86 -34.58
N SER A 184 0.73 -4.25 -33.63
CA SER A 184 1.84 -5.18 -33.82
C SER A 184 1.55 -6.54 -33.21
N GLU A 185 1.39 -7.57 -34.05
CA GLU A 185 1.25 -8.96 -33.59
C GLU A 185 2.42 -9.42 -32.68
N PRO A 186 3.69 -9.08 -32.97
CA PRO A 186 4.80 -9.36 -32.05
C PRO A 186 4.61 -8.77 -30.65
N MET A 187 4.10 -7.54 -30.55
CA MET A 187 3.84 -6.88 -29.26
C MET A 187 2.73 -7.59 -28.51
N LEU A 188 1.61 -7.89 -29.18
CA LEU A 188 0.52 -8.67 -28.58
C LEU A 188 0.99 -10.06 -28.11
N LYS A 189 1.89 -10.71 -28.85
CA LYS A 189 2.48 -12.00 -28.44
C LYS A 189 3.30 -11.85 -27.16
N ALA A 190 4.11 -10.79 -27.05
CA ALA A 190 4.87 -10.50 -25.83
C ALA A 190 3.95 -10.18 -24.63
N ALA A 191 2.91 -9.37 -24.86
CA ALA A 191 1.93 -9.00 -23.84
C ALA A 191 1.15 -10.22 -23.31
N ARG A 192 0.68 -11.10 -24.21
CA ARG A 192 0.03 -12.37 -23.84
C ARG A 192 0.92 -13.26 -22.97
N LYS A 193 2.23 -13.30 -23.25
CA LYS A 193 3.19 -14.05 -22.44
C LYS A 193 3.31 -13.45 -21.04
N ARG A 194 3.50 -12.13 -20.95
CA ARG A 194 3.61 -11.38 -19.69
C ARG A 194 2.37 -11.57 -18.81
N LEU A 195 1.18 -11.42 -19.39
CA LEU A 195 -0.10 -11.44 -18.66
C LEU A 195 -0.78 -12.81 -18.68
N SER A 196 -0.03 -13.90 -18.86
CA SER A 196 -0.58 -15.26 -18.98
C SER A 196 -1.36 -15.76 -17.75
N SER A 197 -1.10 -15.18 -16.58
CA SER A 197 -1.81 -15.44 -15.32
C SER A 197 -3.17 -14.75 -15.24
N PHE A 198 -3.39 -13.67 -16.01
CA PHE A 198 -4.63 -12.90 -15.97
C PHE A 198 -5.70 -13.52 -16.87
N ARG A 199 -6.92 -13.65 -16.35
CA ARG A 199 -8.07 -14.23 -17.06
C ARG A 199 -9.01 -13.19 -17.65
N ASN A 200 -8.86 -11.94 -17.26
CA ASN A 200 -9.75 -10.83 -17.59
C ASN A 200 -9.16 -9.87 -18.64
N VAL A 201 -8.16 -10.31 -19.41
CA VAL A 201 -7.53 -9.52 -20.47
C VAL A 201 -7.87 -10.09 -21.85
N GLU A 202 -8.53 -9.28 -22.66
CA GLU A 202 -8.80 -9.55 -24.08
C GLU A 202 -7.75 -8.85 -24.95
N TRP A 203 -7.38 -9.46 -26.07
CA TRP A 203 -6.33 -8.96 -26.95
C TRP A 203 -6.88 -8.75 -28.35
N ARG A 204 -6.67 -7.57 -28.93
CA ARG A 204 -7.18 -7.24 -30.27
C ARG A 204 -6.11 -6.57 -31.12
N LEU A 205 -6.03 -6.98 -32.38
CA LEU A 205 -5.15 -6.35 -33.37
C LEU A 205 -5.89 -5.14 -33.96
N GLY A 206 -5.28 -3.96 -33.90
CA GLY A 206 -5.86 -2.72 -34.45
C GLY A 206 -5.03 -1.48 -34.14
N THR A 207 -5.39 -0.35 -34.74
CA THR A 207 -4.67 0.92 -34.53
C THR A 207 -5.42 1.85 -33.58
N LEU A 208 -4.81 2.98 -33.22
CA LEU A 208 -5.46 4.00 -32.38
C LEU A 208 -6.54 4.77 -33.14
N GLU A 209 -6.41 4.92 -34.46
CA GLU A 209 -7.32 5.64 -35.35
C GLU A 209 -8.53 4.79 -35.79
N ASP A 210 -8.44 3.46 -35.67
CA ASP A 210 -9.53 2.53 -35.91
C ASP A 210 -9.45 1.30 -34.96
N PRO A 211 -9.65 1.51 -33.64
CA PRO A 211 -9.58 0.42 -32.70
C PRO A 211 -10.80 -0.50 -32.88
N PRO A 212 -10.63 -1.85 -32.82
CA PRO A 212 -11.71 -2.83 -32.95
C PRO A 212 -12.56 -2.89 -31.68
N LEU A 213 -13.20 -1.77 -31.34
CA LEU A 213 -14.04 -1.53 -30.17
C LEU A 213 -15.36 -0.94 -30.64
N ALA A 214 -16.44 -1.32 -29.97
CA ALA A 214 -17.74 -0.70 -30.22
C ALA A 214 -17.80 0.70 -29.59
N ASP A 215 -18.64 1.57 -30.14
CA ASP A 215 -18.95 2.86 -29.54
C ASP A 215 -19.54 2.70 -28.14
N ALA A 216 -19.23 3.63 -27.23
CA ALA A 216 -19.74 3.64 -25.86
C ALA A 216 -19.66 2.27 -25.14
N SER A 217 -18.55 1.56 -25.28
CA SER A 217 -18.38 0.19 -24.80
C SER A 217 -17.42 0.03 -23.63
N VAL A 218 -16.60 1.04 -23.32
CA VAL A 218 -15.61 1.02 -22.24
C VAL A 218 -15.75 2.20 -21.29
N ASP A 219 -15.42 1.99 -20.02
CA ASP A 219 -15.50 2.99 -18.96
C ASP A 219 -14.25 3.87 -18.92
N ALA A 220 -13.09 3.31 -19.29
CA ALA A 220 -11.85 4.05 -19.39
C ALA A 220 -10.99 3.65 -20.59
N VAL A 221 -10.19 4.60 -21.08
CA VAL A 221 -9.15 4.39 -22.10
C VAL A 221 -7.81 4.82 -21.54
N MET A 222 -6.80 3.97 -21.68
CA MET A 222 -5.40 4.25 -21.43
C MET A 222 -4.66 4.33 -22.77
N CYS A 223 -3.82 5.33 -22.93
CA CYS A 223 -2.92 5.50 -24.07
C CYS A 223 -1.55 5.94 -23.53
N LEU A 224 -0.62 5.00 -23.39
CA LEU A 224 0.64 5.21 -22.69
C LEU A 224 1.82 5.09 -23.67
N LEU A 225 2.61 6.17 -23.80
CA LEU A 225 3.83 6.25 -24.58
C LEU A 225 3.68 5.75 -26.03
N VAL A 226 2.60 6.15 -26.70
CA VAL A 226 2.30 5.68 -28.06
C VAL A 226 1.67 6.74 -28.97
N LEU A 227 1.10 7.83 -28.41
CA LEU A 227 0.39 8.83 -29.23
C LEU A 227 1.35 9.54 -30.19
N HIS A 228 2.61 9.71 -29.79
CA HIS A 228 3.67 10.29 -30.64
C HIS A 228 4.07 9.42 -31.86
N HIS A 229 3.65 8.16 -31.91
CA HIS A 229 3.81 7.28 -33.08
C HIS A 229 2.62 7.34 -34.05
N VAL A 230 1.53 8.01 -33.69
CA VAL A 230 0.31 8.10 -34.49
C VAL A 230 0.44 9.23 -35.50
N LYS A 231 0.06 9.00 -36.76
CA LYS A 231 0.16 10.02 -37.83
C LYS A 231 -0.84 11.16 -37.65
N ASP A 232 -2.04 10.84 -37.17
CA ASP A 232 -3.10 11.79 -36.87
C ASP A 232 -3.58 11.62 -35.42
N PRO A 233 -2.92 12.28 -34.45
CA PRO A 233 -3.32 12.25 -33.05
C PRO A 233 -4.77 12.74 -32.83
N ALA A 234 -5.27 13.65 -33.67
CA ALA A 234 -6.64 14.15 -33.53
C ALA A 234 -7.67 13.07 -33.86
N ALA A 235 -7.44 12.29 -34.92
CA ALA A 235 -8.28 11.14 -35.27
C ALA A 235 -8.28 10.07 -34.17
N ALA A 236 -7.09 9.72 -33.64
CA ALA A 236 -6.98 8.79 -32.53
C ALA A 236 -7.76 9.26 -31.29
N LEU A 237 -7.61 10.52 -30.89
CA LEU A 237 -8.32 11.07 -29.73
C LEU A 237 -9.84 11.08 -29.94
N SER A 238 -10.31 11.38 -31.16
CA SER A 238 -11.73 11.31 -31.50
C SER A 238 -12.28 9.88 -31.38
N ARG A 239 -11.49 8.86 -31.77
CA ARG A 239 -11.87 7.46 -31.55
C ARG A 239 -11.89 7.08 -30.08
N MET A 240 -10.89 7.50 -29.30
CA MET A 240 -10.88 7.28 -27.85
C MET A 240 -12.13 7.84 -27.19
N HIS A 241 -12.53 9.06 -27.56
CA HIS A 241 -13.78 9.66 -27.08
C HIS A 241 -15.00 8.81 -27.47
N ARG A 242 -15.07 8.36 -28.72
CA ARG A 242 -16.22 7.61 -29.25
C ARG A 242 -16.43 6.23 -28.60
N VAL A 243 -15.36 5.53 -28.26
CA VAL A 243 -15.46 4.21 -27.60
C VAL A 243 -15.81 4.31 -26.12
N LEU A 244 -15.57 5.47 -25.50
CA LEU A 244 -15.91 5.73 -24.10
C LEU A 244 -17.41 5.90 -23.92
N ARG A 245 -17.93 5.30 -22.84
CA ARG A 245 -19.32 5.51 -22.41
C ARG A 245 -19.56 6.99 -22.09
N ALA A 246 -20.76 7.49 -22.36
CA ALA A 246 -21.22 8.82 -21.94
C ALA A 246 -22.29 8.74 -20.84
N ASP A 247 -22.85 7.55 -20.59
CA ASP A 247 -23.82 7.29 -19.53
C ASP A 247 -23.13 6.99 -18.19
N ARG A 248 -23.92 6.83 -17.12
CA ARG A 248 -23.43 6.47 -15.77
C ARG A 248 -22.35 7.41 -15.22
N GLY A 249 -22.47 8.69 -15.56
CA GLY A 249 -21.47 9.69 -15.25
C GLY A 249 -20.23 9.56 -16.13
N GLY A 250 -20.34 9.18 -17.40
CA GLY A 250 -19.27 9.25 -18.40
C GLY A 250 -18.03 8.39 -18.14
N GLY A 251 -17.22 8.26 -19.18
CA GLY A 251 -15.92 7.61 -19.18
C GLY A 251 -14.77 8.58 -19.04
N VAL A 252 -13.57 8.03 -18.87
CA VAL A 252 -12.33 8.79 -18.70
C VAL A 252 -11.23 8.30 -19.64
N VAL A 253 -10.47 9.24 -20.21
CA VAL A 253 -9.22 8.93 -20.92
C VAL A 253 -8.03 9.34 -20.06
N VAL A 254 -6.99 8.51 -20.06
CA VAL A 254 -5.67 8.80 -19.49
C VAL A 254 -4.63 8.65 -20.58
N ILE A 255 -3.92 9.73 -20.86
CA ILE A 255 -2.83 9.77 -21.84
C ILE A 255 -1.55 10.07 -21.07
N VAL A 256 -0.53 9.25 -21.26
CA VAL A 256 0.82 9.53 -20.79
C VAL A 256 1.71 9.58 -22.01
N ASP A 257 2.37 10.71 -22.24
CA ASP A 257 3.31 10.85 -23.35
C ASP A 257 4.43 11.85 -23.00
N MET A 258 5.37 12.02 -23.91
CA MET A 258 6.52 12.90 -23.72
C MET A 258 6.13 14.37 -23.84
N ILE A 259 6.69 15.18 -22.94
CA ILE A 259 6.72 16.64 -23.08
C ILE A 259 7.51 16.98 -24.35
N GLU A 260 7.07 18.01 -25.07
CA GLU A 260 7.74 18.52 -26.27
C GLU A 260 9.26 18.68 -26.06
N HIS A 261 10.05 18.17 -27.02
CA HIS A 261 11.50 18.13 -26.92
C HIS A 261 12.20 18.27 -28.29
N ASP A 262 13.50 18.54 -28.28
CA ASP A 262 14.34 18.82 -29.45
C ASP A 262 15.20 17.64 -29.93
N ARG A 263 15.06 16.47 -29.30
CA ARG A 263 15.77 15.21 -29.65
C ARG A 263 15.37 14.61 -31.00
N ALA A 264 15.84 15.22 -32.09
CA ALA A 264 15.51 14.83 -33.46
C ALA A 264 15.92 13.39 -33.81
N GLU A 265 16.93 12.84 -33.15
CA GLU A 265 17.40 11.47 -33.32
C GLU A 265 16.28 10.44 -33.07
N TYR A 266 15.29 10.75 -32.22
CA TYR A 266 14.16 9.85 -31.94
C TYR A 266 13.27 9.60 -33.17
N LYS A 267 13.27 10.50 -34.16
CA LYS A 267 12.55 10.24 -35.42
C LYS A 267 13.20 9.12 -36.23
N HIS A 268 14.53 9.05 -36.23
CA HIS A 268 15.28 8.07 -37.01
C HIS A 268 15.47 6.76 -36.24
N ASP A 269 15.85 6.85 -34.97
CA ASP A 269 16.25 5.69 -34.17
C ASP A 269 15.06 4.93 -33.61
N LEU A 270 13.98 5.65 -33.26
CA LEU A 270 12.80 5.11 -32.59
C LEU A 270 11.53 5.22 -33.44
N GLY A 271 11.58 5.88 -34.60
CA GLY A 271 10.42 6.04 -35.49
C GLY A 271 9.34 6.97 -34.94
N HIS A 272 9.71 7.97 -34.12
CA HIS A 272 8.76 8.96 -33.62
C HIS A 272 8.25 9.84 -34.77
N LEU A 273 6.93 10.04 -34.83
CA LEU A 273 6.34 11.01 -35.77
C LEU A 273 6.25 12.40 -35.12
N HIS A 274 6.01 12.44 -33.81
CA HIS A 274 5.95 13.64 -32.99
C HIS A 274 7.05 13.62 -31.92
N LEU A 275 7.66 14.77 -31.63
CA LEU A 275 8.72 14.91 -30.61
C LEU A 275 8.13 15.38 -29.28
N GLY A 276 7.16 14.60 -28.77
CA GLY A 276 6.34 15.00 -27.64
C GLY A 276 5.27 16.03 -27.98
N PHE A 277 4.55 16.48 -26.96
CA PHE A 277 3.44 17.43 -27.08
C PHE A 277 3.55 18.52 -26.01
N SER A 278 3.16 19.74 -26.36
CA SER A 278 2.97 20.81 -25.39
C SER A 278 1.63 20.68 -24.66
N GLU A 279 1.52 21.27 -23.46
CA GLU A 279 0.24 21.34 -22.73
C GLU A 279 -0.88 21.96 -23.58
N ALA A 280 -0.57 23.05 -24.29
CA ALA A 280 -1.53 23.77 -25.12
C ALA A 280 -2.04 22.91 -26.29
N GLU A 281 -1.13 22.17 -26.94
CA GLU A 281 -1.47 21.27 -28.04
C GLU A 281 -2.35 20.12 -27.56
N ILE A 282 -1.92 19.35 -26.56
CA ILE A 282 -2.67 18.17 -26.10
C ILE A 282 -4.04 18.57 -25.51
N THR A 283 -4.10 19.69 -24.79
CA THR A 283 -5.36 20.23 -24.27
C THR A 283 -6.31 20.62 -25.39
N THR A 284 -5.80 21.25 -26.45
CA THR A 284 -6.60 21.64 -27.61
C THR A 284 -7.13 20.42 -28.36
N LEU A 285 -6.28 19.41 -28.58
CA LEU A 285 -6.65 18.17 -29.25
C LEU A 285 -7.73 17.41 -28.47
N LEU A 286 -7.58 17.26 -27.15
CA LEU A 286 -8.58 16.62 -26.30
C LEU A 286 -9.93 17.34 -26.33
N LYS A 287 -9.94 18.68 -26.22
CA LYS A 287 -11.18 19.47 -26.31
C LYS A 287 -11.84 19.34 -27.68
N LYS A 288 -11.07 19.38 -28.77
CA LYS A 288 -11.58 19.20 -30.14
C LYS A 288 -12.16 17.80 -30.36
N ALA A 289 -11.60 16.78 -29.70
CA ALA A 289 -12.11 15.42 -29.74
C ALA A 289 -13.42 15.21 -28.96
N GLY A 290 -13.85 16.20 -28.15
CA GLY A 290 -15.11 16.18 -27.40
C GLY A 290 -14.94 16.01 -25.89
N PHE A 291 -13.70 15.88 -25.38
CA PHE A 291 -13.48 15.70 -23.95
C PHE A 291 -13.72 16.98 -23.14
N SER A 292 -14.38 16.82 -21.99
CA SER A 292 -14.54 17.81 -20.94
C SER A 292 -13.56 17.56 -19.78
N HIS A 293 -13.52 18.49 -18.80
CA HIS A 293 -12.67 18.41 -17.61
C HIS A 293 -11.22 18.04 -17.90
N VAL A 294 -10.67 18.59 -18.99
CA VAL A 294 -9.31 18.30 -19.42
C VAL A 294 -8.33 18.81 -18.37
N ARG A 295 -7.45 17.91 -17.91
CA ARG A 295 -6.34 18.24 -17.00
C ARG A 295 -5.04 17.79 -17.61
N PHE A 296 -4.00 18.58 -17.40
CA PHE A 296 -2.63 18.28 -17.75
C PHE A 296 -1.78 18.36 -16.49
N ARG A 297 -0.79 17.47 -16.38
CA ARG A 297 0.22 17.53 -15.32
C ARG A 297 1.51 16.89 -15.81
N GLU A 298 2.61 17.60 -15.65
CA GLU A 298 3.94 17.01 -15.80
C GLU A 298 4.19 15.98 -14.68
N LEU A 299 4.69 14.81 -15.07
CA LEU A 299 5.07 13.77 -14.14
C LEU A 299 6.48 14.06 -13.61
N PRO A 300 6.77 13.74 -12.33
CA PRO A 300 8.13 13.86 -11.80
C PRO A 300 9.11 13.03 -12.62
N SER A 301 10.23 13.63 -13.00
CA SER A 301 11.32 12.91 -13.65
C SER A 301 12.00 11.97 -12.66
N ASP A 302 12.27 10.75 -13.10
CA ASP A 302 13.18 9.85 -12.39
C ASP A 302 14.63 10.36 -12.58
N PRO A 303 15.42 10.57 -11.52
CA PRO A 303 16.83 10.97 -11.64
C PRO A 303 17.69 10.04 -12.50
N GLU A 304 17.31 8.76 -12.59
CA GLU A 304 17.99 7.76 -13.44
C GLU A 304 17.41 7.73 -14.88
N GLY A 305 16.30 8.44 -15.11
CA GLY A 305 15.64 8.56 -16.40
C GLY A 305 16.44 9.38 -17.39
N LYS A 306 16.71 8.81 -18.57
CA LYS A 306 17.47 9.49 -19.65
C LYS A 306 16.59 10.06 -20.75
N GLY A 307 15.30 9.74 -20.77
CA GLY A 307 14.35 10.20 -21.79
C GLY A 307 13.89 11.66 -21.59
N PRO A 308 13.02 12.16 -22.47
CA PRO A 308 12.27 13.39 -22.26
C PRO A 308 11.40 13.30 -21.00
N GLY A 309 11.04 14.46 -20.44
CA GLY A 309 10.03 14.52 -19.39
C GLY A 309 8.70 13.95 -19.88
N LEU A 310 7.89 13.43 -18.97
CA LEU A 310 6.58 12.87 -19.29
C LEU A 310 5.47 13.75 -18.72
N PHE A 311 4.31 13.75 -19.37
CA PHE A 311 3.09 14.31 -18.84
C PHE A 311 2.02 13.24 -18.69
N VAL A 312 1.02 13.53 -17.86
CA VAL A 312 -0.28 12.86 -17.88
C VAL A 312 -1.36 13.88 -18.25
N ALA A 313 -2.17 13.55 -19.25
CA ALA A 313 -3.36 14.28 -19.62
C ALA A 313 -4.59 13.41 -19.39
N THR A 314 -5.65 13.99 -18.84
CA THR A 314 -6.93 13.30 -18.61
C THR A 314 -8.08 14.10 -19.19
N GLY A 315 -9.11 13.42 -19.66
CA GLY A 315 -10.36 14.02 -20.14
C GLY A 315 -11.54 13.11 -19.84
N SER A 316 -12.75 13.67 -19.81
CA SER A 316 -13.98 12.91 -19.55
C SER A 316 -15.02 13.13 -20.64
N THR A 317 -15.91 12.17 -20.83
CA THR A 317 -17.13 12.32 -21.67
C THR A 317 -18.31 12.89 -20.89
N ARG A 318 -18.16 13.15 -19.57
CA ARG A 318 -19.20 13.82 -18.76
C ARG A 318 -19.51 15.20 -19.34
N THR A 319 -20.77 15.54 -19.49
CA THR A 319 -21.15 16.93 -19.74
C THR A 319 -20.91 17.76 -18.48
N VAL A 320 -20.46 19.00 -18.66
CA VAL A 320 -20.40 19.97 -17.57
C VAL A 320 -21.85 20.32 -17.21
N ASP A 321 -22.31 19.89 -16.03
CA ASP A 321 -23.55 20.41 -15.44
C ASP A 321 -23.39 21.89 -15.06
#